data_AF-A0A2V9Y333-F1
#
_entry.id   AF-A0A2V9Y333-F1
#
_cell.length_a   1.000
_cell.length_b   1.000
_cell.length_c   1.000
_cell.angle_alpha   90.00
_cell.angle_beta   90.00
_cell.angle_gamma   90.00
#
_symmetry.space_group_name_H-M   'P 1'
#
loop_
_entity.id
_entity.type
_entity.pdbx_description
1 polymer ?
#
loop_
_entity_poly.entity_id
_entity_poly.type
_entity_poly.pdbx_seq_one_letter_code
_entity_poly.pdbx_strand_id
1 'polypeptide(L)'
;MALIHVPKPPKNAYDPDRPMGSLLKSQVEHMREAESKLPLRYRQEIETYIKAVRTEGEAARYVHAVTRAIHLAHEDAERERLAPKPIAKPVIEIAAVADEAAERKQNRARKRPTSKAKKGTGAKRRKK
;
A
#
# COMPACT_ATOMS: atom_id res chain seq x y z
N MET A 1 -15.41 33.76 -43.50
CA MET A 1 -14.54 33.61 -42.31
C MET A 1 -13.34 34.54 -42.50
N ALA A 2 -13.14 35.50 -41.60
CA ALA A 2 -11.99 36.41 -41.67
C ALA A 2 -10.78 35.76 -40.97
N LEU A 3 -9.64 35.69 -41.67
CA LEU A 3 -8.40 35.15 -41.12
C LEU A 3 -7.78 36.20 -40.18
N ILE A 4 -7.80 35.94 -38.88
CA ILE A 4 -7.16 36.80 -37.88
C ILE A 4 -5.71 36.36 -37.72
N HIS A 5 -4.77 37.23 -38.08
CA HIS A 5 -3.35 36.94 -37.96
C HIS A 5 -2.86 37.23 -36.53
N VAL A 6 -2.61 36.18 -35.74
CA VAL A 6 -2.04 36.33 -34.40
C VAL A 6 -0.51 36.42 -34.52
N PRO A 7 0.13 37.49 -34.01
CA PRO A 7 1.58 37.62 -34.04
C PRO A 7 2.22 36.57 -33.14
N LYS A 8 3.36 36.03 -33.59
CA LYS A 8 4.13 35.09 -32.76
C LYS A 8 4.70 35.84 -31.55
N PRO A 9 4.52 35.33 -30.32
CA PRO A 9 5.14 35.94 -29.16
C PRO A 9 6.66 35.93 -29.29
N PRO A 10 7.35 36.91 -28.70
CA PRO A 10 8.80 36.98 -28.78
C PRO A 10 9.42 35.80 -28.02
N LYS A 11 10.64 35.40 -28.40
CA LYS A 11 11.31 34.19 -27.84
C LYS A 11 11.51 34.26 -26.32
N ASN A 12 11.57 35.46 -25.76
CA ASN A 12 11.73 35.72 -24.32
C ASN A 12 10.40 35.83 -23.55
N ALA A 13 9.25 35.62 -24.21
CA ALA A 13 7.95 35.66 -23.53
C ALA A 13 7.79 34.49 -22.54
N TYR A 14 8.40 33.34 -22.84
CA TYR A 14 8.47 32.21 -21.93
C TYR A 14 9.85 32.16 -21.30
N ASP A 15 9.91 32.34 -19.99
CA ASP A 15 11.14 32.34 -19.20
C ASP A 15 10.94 31.48 -17.94
N PRO A 16 11.38 30.21 -17.95
CA PRO A 16 11.19 29.31 -16.82
C PRO A 16 12.03 29.68 -15.60
N ASP A 17 13.09 30.47 -15.78
CA ASP A 17 13.99 30.90 -14.71
C ASP A 17 13.53 32.20 -14.04
N ARG A 18 12.45 32.81 -14.57
CA ARG A 18 11.80 33.97 -13.96
C ARG A 18 11.37 33.67 -12.52
N PRO A 19 11.56 34.62 -11.59
CA PRO A 19 11.05 34.47 -10.23
C PRO A 19 9.53 34.34 -10.22
N MET A 20 9.03 33.46 -9.37
CA MET A 20 7.62 33.16 -9.27
C MET A 20 6.76 34.38 -8.89
N GLY A 21 5.73 34.67 -9.68
CA GLY A 21 4.71 35.67 -9.38
C GLY A 21 3.82 35.28 -8.19
N SER A 22 3.02 36.24 -7.67
CA SER A 22 2.14 36.02 -6.51
C SER A 22 1.10 34.91 -6.74
N LEU A 23 0.50 34.85 -7.92
CA LEU A 23 -0.49 33.83 -8.28
C LEU A 23 0.08 32.41 -8.15
N LEU A 24 1.26 32.19 -8.74
CA LEU A 24 1.92 30.89 -8.70
C LEU A 24 2.35 30.51 -7.28
N LYS A 25 2.76 31.49 -6.45
CA LYS A 25 3.06 31.24 -5.03
C LYS A 25 1.84 30.69 -4.30
N SER A 26 0.69 31.36 -4.43
CA SER A 26 -0.56 30.90 -3.83
C SER A 26 -0.98 29.53 -4.39
N GLN A 27 -0.77 29.27 -5.68
CA GLN A 27 -1.07 27.97 -6.27
C GLN A 27 -0.18 26.86 -5.70
N VAL A 28 1.12 27.10 -5.54
CA VAL A 28 2.06 26.16 -4.92
C VAL A 28 1.68 25.89 -3.46
N GLU A 29 1.24 26.92 -2.72
CA GLU A 29 0.74 26.76 -1.35
C GLU A 29 -0.52 25.89 -1.28
N HIS A 30 -1.48 26.08 -2.20
CA HIS A 30 -2.65 25.20 -2.27
C HIS A 30 -2.30 23.77 -2.67
N MET A 31 -1.33 23.59 -3.59
CA MET A 31 -0.85 22.26 -3.98
C MET A 31 -0.16 21.54 -2.81
N ARG A 32 0.54 22.27 -1.94
CA ARG A 32 1.04 21.71 -0.67
C ARG A 32 -0.05 21.12 0.18
N GLU A 33 -1.13 21.88 0.34
CA GLU A 33 -2.23 21.45 1.18
C GLU A 33 -2.89 20.21 0.58
N ALA A 34 -3.06 20.17 -0.74
CA ALA A 34 -3.54 18.98 -1.45
C ALA A 34 -2.60 17.77 -1.26
N GLU A 35 -1.29 17.97 -1.40
CA GLU A 35 -0.27 16.95 -1.18
C GLU A 35 -0.34 16.37 0.25
N SER A 36 -0.54 17.22 1.26
CA SER A 36 -0.65 16.81 2.66
C SER A 36 -1.82 15.85 2.92
N LYS A 37 -2.84 15.88 2.06
CA LYS A 37 -4.05 15.04 2.14
C LYS A 37 -3.89 13.73 1.36
N LEU A 38 -2.88 13.59 0.51
CA LEU A 38 -2.65 12.35 -0.25
C LEU A 38 -2.20 11.19 0.65
N PRO A 39 -2.45 9.92 0.27
CA PRO A 39 -1.81 8.79 0.94
C PRO A 39 -0.28 8.86 0.88
N LEU A 40 0.40 8.41 1.95
CA LEU A 40 1.86 8.54 2.11
C LEU A 40 2.66 7.96 0.94
N ARG A 41 2.15 6.88 0.32
CA ARG A 41 2.75 6.21 -0.83
C ARG A 41 3.01 7.16 -2.02
N TYR A 42 2.10 8.10 -2.29
CA TYR A 42 2.24 9.03 -3.41
C TYR A 42 3.00 10.31 -3.05
N ARG A 43 3.11 10.64 -1.75
CA ARG A 43 3.89 11.81 -1.31
C ARG A 43 5.39 11.59 -1.46
N GLN A 44 5.86 10.36 -1.26
CA GLN A 44 7.27 10.02 -1.38
C GLN A 44 7.84 10.21 -2.79
N GLU A 45 6.97 10.15 -3.81
CA GLU A 45 7.35 10.39 -5.22
C GLU A 45 7.56 11.89 -5.52
N ILE A 46 7.13 12.78 -4.62
CA ILE A 46 7.30 14.23 -4.76
C ILE A 46 8.59 14.62 -4.03
N GLU A 47 9.70 14.53 -4.74
CA GLU A 47 11.05 14.80 -4.20
C GLU A 47 11.30 16.30 -3.92
N THR A 48 10.43 17.19 -4.41
CA THR A 48 10.65 18.65 -4.37
C THR A 48 10.08 19.28 -3.10
N TYR A 49 10.97 19.78 -2.24
CA TYR A 49 10.57 20.58 -1.09
C TYR A 49 10.07 21.98 -1.51
N ILE A 50 8.90 22.40 -1.06
CA ILE A 50 8.29 23.68 -1.45
C ILE A 50 9.17 24.90 -1.26
N LYS A 51 9.97 24.97 -0.19
CA LYS A 51 10.84 26.14 0.02
C LYS A 51 11.99 26.21 -0.99
N ALA A 52 12.22 25.15 -1.76
CA ALA A 52 13.14 25.13 -2.87
C ALA A 52 12.54 25.71 -4.16
N VAL A 53 11.20 25.79 -4.27
CA VAL A 53 10.51 26.28 -5.46
C VAL A 53 10.55 27.81 -5.49
N ARG A 54 11.35 28.37 -6.39
CA ARG A 54 11.59 29.82 -6.52
C ARG A 54 11.24 30.37 -7.89
N THR A 55 11.41 29.58 -8.93
CA THR A 55 11.15 29.99 -10.32
C THR A 55 9.81 29.50 -10.82
N GLU A 56 9.30 30.11 -11.90
CA GLU A 56 8.05 29.67 -12.54
C GLU A 56 8.16 28.24 -13.10
N GLY A 57 9.32 27.88 -13.67
CA GLY A 57 9.59 26.54 -14.17
C GLY A 57 9.60 25.48 -13.07
N GLU A 58 10.19 25.79 -11.92
CA GLU A 58 10.14 24.92 -10.75
C GLU A 58 8.71 24.77 -10.21
N ALA A 59 7.96 25.88 -10.17
CA ALA A 59 6.54 25.85 -9.79
C ALA A 59 5.76 24.92 -10.71
N ALA A 60 5.93 25.06 -12.03
CA ALA A 60 5.24 24.23 -13.01
C ALA A 60 5.57 22.74 -12.83
N ARG A 61 6.83 22.39 -12.58
CA ARG A 61 7.25 21.01 -12.31
C ARG A 61 6.62 20.47 -11.04
N TYR A 62 6.61 21.25 -9.96
CA TYR A 62 6.00 20.86 -8.69
C TYR A 62 4.49 20.64 -8.84
N VAL A 63 3.76 21.60 -9.43
CA VAL A 63 2.32 21.47 -9.69
C VAL A 63 2.02 20.25 -10.55
N HIS A 64 2.82 20.00 -11.59
CA HIS A 64 2.68 18.83 -12.43
C HIS A 64 2.85 17.52 -11.64
N ALA A 65 3.89 17.41 -10.81
CA ALA A 65 4.16 16.24 -10.00
C ALA A 65 3.02 15.94 -9.01
N VAL A 66 2.57 16.95 -8.25
CA VAL A 66 1.45 16.82 -7.30
C VAL A 66 0.17 16.40 -8.03
N THR A 67 -0.14 17.04 -9.16
CA THR A 67 -1.35 16.73 -9.93
C THR A 67 -1.32 15.30 -10.47
N ARG A 68 -0.16 14.83 -10.94
CA ARG A 68 0.03 13.44 -11.38
C ARG A 68 -0.19 12.46 -10.24
N ALA A 69 0.38 12.75 -9.07
CA ALA A 69 0.20 11.93 -7.87
C ALA A 69 -1.28 11.85 -7.45
N ILE A 70 -2.02 12.97 -7.54
CA ILE A 70 -3.46 13.01 -7.30
C ILE A 70 -4.20 12.08 -8.27
N HIS A 71 -3.93 12.18 -9.57
CA HIS A 71 -4.57 11.31 -10.56
C HIS A 71 -4.29 9.82 -10.29
N LEU A 72 -3.05 9.45 -10.00
CA LEU A 72 -2.69 8.07 -9.66
C LEU A 72 -3.44 7.58 -8.41
N ALA A 73 -3.52 8.41 -7.37
CA ALA A 73 -4.26 8.09 -6.16
C ALA A 73 -5.76 7.86 -6.43
N HIS A 74 -6.34 8.66 -7.33
CA HIS A 74 -7.73 8.48 -7.76
C HIS A 74 -7.93 7.20 -8.57
N GLU A 75 -7.05 6.93 -9.54
CA GLU A 75 -7.13 5.70 -10.34
C GLU A 75 -7.04 4.44 -9.49
N ASP A 76 -6.12 4.41 -8.52
CA ASP A 76 -5.99 3.27 -7.62
C ASP A 76 -7.20 3.13 -6.69
N ALA A 77 -7.75 4.25 -6.19
CA ALA A 77 -8.97 4.23 -5.39
C ALA A 77 -10.18 3.71 -6.20
N GLU A 78 -10.30 4.09 -7.49
CA GLU A 78 -11.33 3.56 -8.37
C GLU A 78 -11.14 2.06 -8.64
N ARG A 79 -9.90 1.60 -8.85
CA ARG A 79 -9.60 0.16 -8.98
C ARG A 79 -9.97 -0.62 -7.73
N GLU A 80 -9.65 -0.10 -6.54
CA GLU A 80 -10.03 -0.70 -5.26
C GLU A 80 -11.55 -0.76 -5.09
N ARG A 81 -12.30 0.26 -5.55
CA ARG A 81 -13.77 0.28 -5.52
C ARG A 81 -14.39 -0.74 -6.46
N LEU A 82 -13.80 -0.94 -7.63
CA LEU A 82 -14.27 -1.90 -8.64
C LEU A 82 -13.83 -3.34 -8.34
N ALA A 83 -12.82 -3.53 -7.50
CA ALA A 83 -12.34 -4.87 -7.15
C ALA A 83 -13.44 -5.67 -6.43
N PRO A 84 -13.68 -6.93 -6.83
CA PRO A 84 -14.65 -7.77 -6.14
C PRO A 84 -14.17 -8.01 -4.71
N LYS A 85 -14.99 -7.63 -3.72
CA LYS A 85 -14.69 -7.92 -2.31
C LYS A 85 -14.57 -9.44 -2.16
N PRO A 86 -13.49 -9.96 -1.54
CA PRO A 86 -13.40 -11.38 -1.28
C PRO A 86 -14.60 -11.77 -0.42
N ILE A 87 -15.40 -12.72 -0.90
CA ILE A 87 -16.46 -13.34 -0.13
C ILE A 87 -15.77 -13.94 1.09
N ALA A 88 -15.99 -13.35 2.27
CA ALA A 88 -15.44 -13.87 3.50
C ALA A 88 -15.96 -15.30 3.66
N LYS A 89 -15.05 -16.28 3.65
CA LYS A 89 -15.41 -17.66 3.97
C LYS A 89 -16.03 -17.66 5.38
N PRO A 90 -17.22 -18.23 5.58
CA PRO A 90 -17.84 -18.23 6.89
C PRO A 90 -16.93 -18.97 7.88
N VAL A 91 -16.57 -18.29 8.95
CA VAL A 91 -15.72 -18.75 10.07
C VAL A 91 -16.19 -20.09 10.69
N ILE A 92 -17.42 -20.51 10.39
CA ILE A 92 -18.08 -21.72 10.87
C ILE A 92 -17.33 -23.00 10.42
N GLU A 93 -16.73 -23.02 9.22
CA GLU A 93 -16.03 -24.22 8.71
C GLU A 93 -14.76 -24.56 9.50
N ILE A 94 -14.08 -23.56 10.08
CA ILE A 94 -12.82 -23.77 10.81
C ILE A 94 -13.09 -24.33 12.22
N ALA A 95 -14.17 -23.89 12.87
CA ALA A 95 -14.59 -24.42 14.17
C ALA A 95 -15.06 -25.88 14.04
N ALA A 96 -15.83 -26.21 13.00
CA ALA A 96 -16.29 -27.57 12.75
C ALA A 96 -15.14 -28.57 12.54
N VAL A 97 -14.06 -28.17 11.84
CA VAL A 97 -12.87 -29.02 11.65
C VAL A 97 -12.08 -29.21 12.95
N ALA A 98 -12.05 -28.19 13.82
CA ALA A 98 -11.39 -28.28 15.12
C ALA A 98 -12.11 -29.25 16.08
N ASP A 99 -13.45 -29.23 16.09
CA ASP A 99 -14.26 -30.17 16.88
C ASP A 99 -14.13 -31.61 16.35
N GLU A 100 -14.17 -31.82 15.03
CA GLU A 100 -14.01 -33.17 14.44
C GLU A 100 -12.61 -33.77 14.72
N ALA A 101 -11.56 -32.94 14.70
CA ALA A 101 -10.20 -33.37 15.03
C ALA A 101 -10.04 -33.69 16.53
N ALA A 102 -10.70 -32.93 17.40
CA ALA A 102 -10.70 -33.16 18.85
C ALA A 102 -11.43 -34.47 19.20
N GLU A 103 -12.59 -34.74 18.60
CA GLU A 103 -13.35 -35.98 18.80
C GLU A 103 -12.59 -37.22 18.31
N ARG A 104 -11.94 -37.15 17.14
CA ARG A 104 -11.08 -38.24 16.62
C ARG A 104 -9.92 -38.56 17.56
N LYS A 105 -9.33 -37.55 18.22
CA LYS A 105 -8.22 -37.73 19.17
C LYS A 105 -8.67 -38.39 20.47
N GLN A 106 -9.85 -38.02 20.98
CA GLN A 106 -10.43 -38.62 22.19
C GLN A 106 -10.85 -40.09 21.96
N ASN A 107 -11.44 -40.41 20.81
CA ASN A 107 -11.81 -41.80 20.49
C ASN A 107 -10.60 -42.72 20.31
N ARG A 108 -9.46 -42.22 19.81
CA ARG A 108 -8.19 -42.97 19.74
C ARG A 108 -7.59 -43.24 21.13
N ALA A 109 -7.73 -42.33 22.08
CA ALA A 109 -7.25 -42.52 23.45
C ALA A 109 -8.07 -43.58 24.21
N ARG A 110 -9.39 -43.61 23.99
CA ARG A 110 -10.31 -44.57 24.65
C ARG A 110 -10.18 -46.01 24.12
N LYS A 111 -9.69 -46.21 22.89
CA LYS A 111 -9.55 -47.54 22.26
C LYS A 111 -8.20 -48.22 22.46
N ARG A 112 -7.29 -47.70 23.29
CA ARG A 112 -6.01 -48.38 23.57
C ARG A 112 -6.22 -49.52 24.59
N PRO A 113 -6.01 -50.80 24.23
CA PRO A 113 -6.04 -51.88 25.20
C PRO A 113 -4.82 -51.77 26.13
N THR A 114 -5.06 -51.85 27.43
CA THR A 114 -4.03 -51.88 28.48
C THR A 114 -3.32 -53.24 28.47
N SER A 115 -2.29 -53.38 27.63
CA SER A 115 -1.41 -54.55 27.71
C SER A 115 -0.50 -54.44 28.93
N LYS A 116 -0.71 -55.34 29.91
CA LYS A 116 0.14 -55.55 31.09
C LYS A 116 1.58 -55.82 30.65
N ALA A 117 2.52 -54.96 31.06
CA ALA A 117 3.95 -55.20 30.90
C ALA A 117 4.40 -56.35 31.81
N LYS A 118 4.84 -57.45 31.19
CA LYS A 118 5.34 -58.66 31.82
C LYS A 118 6.80 -58.41 32.27
N LYS A 119 7.03 -58.49 33.59
CA LYS A 119 8.34 -58.38 34.24
C LYS A 119 9.22 -59.56 33.82
N GLY A 120 10.39 -59.29 33.23
CA GLY A 120 11.36 -60.31 32.86
C GLY A 120 12.74 -59.72 32.60
N THR A 121 13.57 -59.65 33.64
CA THR A 121 15.02 -59.48 33.48
C THR A 121 15.71 -60.60 34.24
N GLY A 122 16.36 -61.48 33.49
CA GLY A 122 17.20 -62.55 34.03
C GLY A 122 18.37 -62.82 33.10
N ALA A 123 19.59 -62.65 33.63
CA ALA A 123 20.81 -63.46 33.42
C ALA A 123 22.04 -62.58 33.76
N LYS A 124 22.69 -62.68 34.93
CA LYS A 124 23.62 -63.71 35.45
C LYS A 124 25.07 -63.59 34.90
N ARG A 125 26.02 -63.59 35.87
CA ARG A 125 27.48 -63.92 35.86
C ARG A 125 28.42 -62.71 35.96
N ARG A 126 29.58 -62.72 36.67
CA ARG A 126 30.24 -63.64 37.64
C ARG A 126 31.48 -62.88 38.21
N LYS A 127 31.86 -63.18 39.46
CA LYS A 127 33.20 -63.20 40.10
C LYS A 127 34.17 -62.00 39.90
N LYS A 128 34.63 -61.42 41.01
CA LYS A 128 35.94 -61.76 41.60
C LYS A 128 35.88 -61.56 43.11
#